data_AF-A0A4Q5LPC5-F1
#
_entry.id   AF-A0A4Q5LPC5-F1
#
_cell.length_a   1.000
_cell.length_b   1.000
_cell.length_c   1.000
_cell.angle_alpha   90.00
_cell.angle_beta   90.00
_cell.angle_gamma   90.00
#
_symmetry.space_group_name_H-M   'P 1'
#
loop_
_entity.id
_entity.type
_entity.pdbx_description
1 polymer ?
#
loop_
_entity_poly.entity_id
_entity_poly.type
_entity_poly.pdbx_seq_one_letter_code
_entity_poly.pdbx_strand_id
1 'polypeptide(L)'
;MPEGPSILILKEKVKQFKGDKVIAASCNNGTLDTNILTDQTIIDFKTWGKHFLICFPKFTIRIHMMMFGTYRINSHTEKPPRLHLQFEDGELNFYACLLQLIEEPLDEVYDWQADIMSDKWDTKKAIKKMKDIPDLLACDALMDQHIFSGVGNIIKNEVLFRSRIHPESVVAAIPPKKVKEMITEAIMYSFEFLEQRKEGTLKKHWQAYHKKECPRNHVPFINKDTGRSRRASFYCELCQVKY
;
A
#
# COMPACT_ATOMS: atom_id res chain seq x y z
N MET A 1 3.61 -0.90 -9.55
CA MET A 1 3.15 0.03 -8.50
C MET A 1 3.15 -0.70 -7.16
N PRO A 2 3.89 -0.20 -6.17
CA PRO A 2 3.79 -0.64 -4.77
C PRO A 2 2.43 -0.30 -4.17
N GLU A 3 1.76 -1.31 -3.62
CA GLU A 3 0.59 -1.21 -2.73
C GLU A 3 0.90 -1.95 -1.43
N GLY A 4 0.06 -1.88 -0.41
CA GLY A 4 0.36 -2.41 0.93
C GLY A 4 0.95 -3.82 0.95
N PRO A 5 0.35 -4.81 0.26
CA PRO A 5 0.91 -6.16 0.19
C PRO A 5 2.35 -6.22 -0.33
N SER A 6 2.73 -5.31 -1.23
CA SER A 6 4.08 -5.24 -1.79
C SER A 6 5.12 -4.85 -0.76
N ILE A 7 4.72 -4.00 0.17
CA ILE A 7 5.57 -3.49 1.24
C ILE A 7 5.74 -4.55 2.34
N LEU A 8 4.70 -5.35 2.58
CA LEU A 8 4.80 -6.50 3.48
C LEU A 8 5.81 -7.55 2.97
N ILE A 9 5.84 -7.83 1.66
CA ILE A 9 6.86 -8.72 1.07
C ILE A 9 8.28 -8.18 1.32
N LEU A 10 8.46 -6.86 1.20
CA LEU A 10 9.75 -6.24 1.50
C LEU A 10 10.13 -6.44 2.96
N LYS A 11 9.20 -6.20 3.90
CA LYS A 11 9.42 -6.46 5.34
C LYS A 11 9.84 -7.90 5.61
N GLU A 12 9.22 -8.88 4.97
CA GLU A 12 9.60 -10.29 5.13
C GLU A 12 11.03 -10.55 4.63
N LYS A 13 11.42 -10.00 3.48
CA LYS A 13 12.73 -10.22 2.85
C LYS A 13 13.90 -9.59 3.59
N VAL A 14 13.67 -8.44 4.23
CA VAL A 14 14.71 -7.72 4.98
C VAL A 14 14.81 -8.14 6.44
N LYS A 15 13.94 -9.05 6.91
CA LYS A 15 13.93 -9.52 8.30
C LYS A 15 15.27 -10.08 8.76
N GLN A 16 16.09 -10.58 7.85
CA GLN A 16 17.45 -11.04 8.13
C GLN A 16 18.36 -9.96 8.74
N PHE A 17 18.12 -8.67 8.44
CA PHE A 17 18.91 -7.55 8.97
C PHE A 17 18.41 -7.03 10.33
N LYS A 18 17.39 -7.67 10.94
CA LYS A 18 16.89 -7.27 12.25
C LYS A 18 17.91 -7.67 13.32
N GLY A 19 18.34 -6.71 14.12
CA GLY A 19 19.41 -6.87 15.10
C GLY A 19 20.80 -6.49 14.57
N ASP A 20 20.93 -6.27 13.27
CA ASP A 20 22.20 -5.90 12.67
C ASP A 20 22.50 -4.42 12.92
N LYS A 21 23.80 -4.12 13.06
CA LYS A 21 24.31 -2.77 13.16
C LYS A 21 24.61 -2.23 11.76
N VAL A 22 24.15 -1.01 11.49
CA VAL A 22 24.52 -0.28 10.27
C VAL A 22 25.96 0.21 10.41
N ILE A 23 26.87 -0.31 9.58
CA ILE A 23 28.30 0.07 9.61
C ILE A 23 28.61 1.24 8.68
N ALA A 24 27.80 1.45 7.65
CA ALA A 24 27.85 2.62 6.79
C ALA A 24 26.48 2.90 6.17
N ALA A 25 26.20 4.17 5.88
CA ALA A 25 24.97 4.57 5.20
C ALA A 25 25.22 5.77 4.29
N SER A 26 24.44 5.87 3.21
CA SER A 26 24.47 7.03 2.32
C SER A 26 23.10 7.38 1.76
N CYS A 27 22.90 8.66 1.44
CA CYS A 27 21.67 9.19 0.84
C CYS A 27 22.02 10.10 -0.33
N ASN A 28 21.63 9.72 -1.55
CA ASN A 28 22.10 10.39 -2.77
C ASN A 28 21.62 11.83 -2.99
N ASN A 29 20.70 12.34 -2.17
CA ASN A 29 20.12 13.67 -2.33
C ASN A 29 20.09 14.49 -1.04
N GLY A 30 20.75 14.02 0.02
CA GLY A 30 20.86 14.73 1.30
C GLY A 30 19.54 14.94 2.04
N THR A 31 18.44 14.26 1.67
CA THR A 31 17.15 14.40 2.38
C THR A 31 17.13 13.76 3.77
N LEU A 32 18.18 13.01 4.10
CA LEU A 32 18.40 12.38 5.39
C LEU A 32 19.88 12.54 5.75
N ASP A 33 20.16 13.04 6.96
CA ASP A 33 21.52 12.97 7.51
C ASP A 33 21.81 11.52 7.88
N THR A 34 22.68 10.86 7.13
CA THR A 34 22.96 9.43 7.33
C THR A 34 23.92 9.15 8.47
N ASN A 35 24.55 10.18 9.06
CA ASN A 35 25.39 10.00 10.25
C ASN A 35 24.60 9.45 11.43
N ILE A 36 23.29 9.77 11.51
CA ILE A 36 22.42 9.25 12.56
C ILE A 36 22.19 7.74 12.46
N LEU A 37 22.48 7.13 11.30
CA LEU A 37 22.24 5.72 11.02
C LEU A 37 23.45 4.86 11.37
N THR A 38 24.66 5.37 11.16
CA THR A 38 25.90 4.65 11.46
C THR A 38 25.97 4.26 12.94
N ASP A 39 26.44 3.06 13.22
CA ASP A 39 26.51 2.43 14.54
C ASP A 39 25.16 2.18 15.23
N GLN A 40 24.03 2.47 14.57
CA GLN A 40 22.72 2.12 15.09
C GLN A 40 22.34 0.69 14.73
N THR A 41 21.70 0.01 15.67
CA THR A 41 21.12 -1.32 15.47
C THR A 41 19.67 -1.20 15.00
N ILE A 42 19.30 -1.98 13.98
CA ILE A 42 17.91 -2.09 13.56
C ILE A 42 17.13 -2.91 14.60
N ILE A 43 16.15 -2.29 15.23
CA ILE A 43 15.29 -2.93 16.23
C ILE A 43 14.17 -3.73 15.57
N ASP A 44 13.57 -3.19 14.50
CA ASP A 44 12.48 -3.87 13.80
C ASP A 44 12.24 -3.31 12.40
N PHE A 45 11.51 -4.08 11.59
CA PHE A 45 10.92 -3.60 10.34
C PHE A 45 9.40 -3.66 10.44
N LYS A 46 8.74 -2.53 10.19
CA LYS A 46 7.28 -2.41 10.23
C LYS A 46 6.75 -1.93 8.89
N THR A 47 5.44 -2.09 8.71
CA THR A 47 4.71 -1.58 7.54
C THR A 47 3.47 -0.88 8.05
N TRP A 48 3.13 0.26 7.48
CA TRP A 48 1.82 0.88 7.65
C TRP A 48 1.31 1.30 6.27
N GLY A 49 0.28 0.62 5.77
CA GLY A 49 -0.21 0.81 4.42
C GLY A 49 0.90 0.71 3.37
N LYS A 50 1.23 1.83 2.70
CA LYS A 50 2.30 1.90 1.68
C LYS A 50 3.65 2.41 2.22
N HIS A 51 3.76 2.58 3.52
CA HIS A 51 5.01 2.95 4.19
C HIS A 51 5.76 1.71 4.66
N PHE A 52 7.04 1.67 4.31
CA PHE A 52 8.00 0.77 4.91
C PHE A 52 8.75 1.51 6.03
N LEU A 53 8.91 0.88 7.19
CA LEU A 53 9.46 1.50 8.38
C LEU A 53 10.68 0.71 8.87
N ILE A 54 11.84 1.37 8.93
CA ILE A 54 13.06 0.84 9.55
C ILE A 54 13.17 1.45 10.94
N CYS A 55 12.99 0.64 11.97
CA CYS A 55 12.90 1.11 13.34
C CYS A 55 14.28 1.02 14.02
N PHE A 56 14.76 2.15 14.54
CA PHE A 56 15.95 2.27 15.37
C PHE A 56 15.54 2.57 16.82
N PRO A 57 16.45 2.56 17.81
CA PRO A 57 16.08 2.75 19.21
C PRO A 57 15.42 4.10 19.51
N LYS A 58 15.78 5.16 18.80
CA LYS A 58 15.33 6.54 19.06
C LYS A 58 14.46 7.15 17.96
N PHE A 59 14.46 6.55 16.78
CA PHE A 59 13.78 7.09 15.61
C PHE A 59 13.41 5.99 14.62
N THR A 60 12.62 6.32 13.61
CA THR A 60 12.23 5.43 12.52
C THR A 60 12.45 6.11 11.18
N ILE A 61 13.03 5.40 10.22
CA ILE A 61 13.07 5.85 8.83
C ILE A 61 11.84 5.32 8.10
N ARG A 62 10.98 6.23 7.65
CA ARG A 62 9.86 5.95 6.77
C ARG A 62 10.29 6.03 5.33
N ILE A 63 10.03 4.97 4.57
CA ILE A 63 10.28 4.87 3.14
C ILE A 63 8.95 4.70 2.40
N HIS A 64 8.65 5.63 1.48
CA HIS A 64 7.49 5.53 0.59
C HIS A 64 7.96 5.28 -0.85
N MET A 65 7.58 4.14 -1.43
CA MET A 65 8.13 3.62 -2.71
C MET A 65 7.50 4.23 -3.97
N MET A 66 6.61 5.22 -3.83
CA MET A 66 6.01 5.95 -4.97
C MET A 66 5.48 4.99 -6.05
N MET A 67 5.58 5.35 -7.34
CA MET A 67 5.10 4.50 -8.45
C MET A 67 6.16 3.49 -8.93
N PHE A 68 7.43 3.92 -8.97
CA PHE A 68 8.55 3.21 -9.57
C PHE A 68 9.66 2.85 -8.57
N GLY A 69 9.42 3.04 -7.27
CA GLY A 69 10.39 2.70 -6.24
C GLY A 69 10.70 1.22 -6.23
N THR A 70 11.97 0.91 -6.04
CA THR A 70 12.48 -0.46 -5.97
C THR A 70 13.52 -0.58 -4.88
N TYR A 71 13.83 -1.81 -4.49
CA TYR A 71 14.86 -2.12 -3.52
C TYR A 71 15.76 -3.24 -4.05
N ARG A 72 16.96 -3.34 -3.50
CA ARG A 72 17.91 -4.44 -3.70
C ARG A 72 18.46 -4.87 -2.34
N ILE A 73 18.66 -6.17 -2.20
CA ILE A 73 19.22 -6.81 -1.00
C ILE A 73 20.47 -7.53 -1.49
N ASN A 74 21.59 -7.31 -0.81
CA ASN A 74 22.91 -7.89 -1.13
C ASN A 74 23.28 -7.69 -2.62
N SER A 75 22.87 -6.56 -3.16
CA SER A 75 23.12 -6.12 -4.53
C SER A 75 22.78 -4.63 -4.67
N HIS A 76 23.35 -3.99 -5.69
CA HIS A 76 23.05 -2.62 -6.06
C HIS A 76 23.03 -2.45 -7.58
N THR A 77 22.61 -1.28 -8.04
CA THR A 77 22.74 -0.87 -9.44
C THR A 77 23.87 0.14 -9.59
N GLU A 78 24.31 0.42 -10.81
CA GLU A 78 25.28 1.49 -11.08
C GLU A 78 24.80 2.87 -10.61
N LYS A 79 23.49 3.11 -10.62
CA LYS A 79 22.92 4.37 -10.13
C LYS A 79 23.01 4.40 -8.60
N PRO A 80 23.37 5.54 -7.99
CA PRO A 80 23.45 5.65 -6.54
C PRO A 80 22.04 5.53 -5.92
N PRO A 81 21.86 4.70 -4.87
CA PRO A 81 20.57 4.53 -4.21
C PRO A 81 20.13 5.79 -3.46
N ARG A 82 18.81 5.97 -3.31
CA ARG A 82 18.23 7.01 -2.45
C ARG A 82 18.60 6.79 -0.99
N LEU A 83 18.65 5.54 -0.55
CA LEU A 83 19.18 5.14 0.75
C LEU A 83 19.98 3.85 0.57
N HIS A 84 21.23 3.87 1.00
CA HIS A 84 22.10 2.71 1.16
C HIS A 84 22.31 2.46 2.66
N LEU A 85 22.18 1.19 3.06
CA LEU A 85 22.57 0.70 4.38
C LEU A 85 23.52 -0.48 4.19
N GLN A 86 24.71 -0.39 4.76
CA GLN A 86 25.69 -1.45 4.83
C GLN A 86 25.67 -2.08 6.22
N PHE A 87 25.68 -3.40 6.26
CA PHE A 87 25.83 -4.24 7.45
C PHE A 87 27.10 -5.08 7.32
N GLU A 88 27.43 -5.86 8.35
CA GLU A 88 28.59 -6.78 8.32
C GLU A 88 28.43 -7.83 7.19
N ASP A 89 27.26 -8.49 7.13
CA ASP A 89 26.99 -9.58 6.20
C ASP A 89 25.99 -9.22 5.07
N GLY A 90 25.89 -7.95 4.70
CA GLY A 90 25.03 -7.58 3.58
C GLY A 90 24.76 -6.10 3.40
N GLU A 91 23.94 -5.80 2.39
CA GLU A 91 23.52 -4.44 2.07
C GLU A 91 22.03 -4.35 1.73
N LEU A 92 21.44 -3.20 2.02
CA LEU A 92 20.06 -2.87 1.67
C LEU A 92 20.00 -1.51 0.96
N ASN A 93 19.48 -1.53 -0.27
CA ASN A 93 19.47 -0.38 -1.16
C ASN A 93 18.05 -0.03 -1.59
N PHE A 94 17.67 1.24 -1.51
CA PHE A 94 16.38 1.76 -1.97
C PHE A 94 16.53 2.78 -3.09
N TYR A 95 15.62 2.75 -4.06
CA TYR A 95 15.64 3.59 -5.26
C TYR A 95 14.28 4.21 -5.52
N ALA A 96 14.26 5.42 -6.09
CA ALA A 96 13.04 6.14 -6.49
C ALA A 96 11.95 6.18 -5.39
N CYS A 97 12.37 6.43 -4.15
CA CYS A 97 11.51 6.52 -2.97
C CYS A 97 11.64 7.88 -2.27
N LEU A 98 10.71 8.15 -1.36
CA LEU A 98 10.79 9.28 -0.42
C LEU A 98 11.21 8.75 0.95
N LEU A 99 12.10 9.47 1.61
CA LEU A 99 12.55 9.21 2.98
C LEU A 99 11.96 10.26 3.91
N GLN A 100 11.56 9.86 5.11
CA GLN A 100 11.23 10.77 6.20
C GLN A 100 11.70 10.17 7.52
N LEU A 101 12.35 11.00 8.34
CA LEU A 101 12.66 10.68 9.74
C LEU A 101 11.41 10.87 10.60
N ILE A 102 11.15 9.93 11.50
CA ILE A 102 10.10 10.00 12.52
C ILE A 102 10.78 9.80 13.88
N GLU A 103 10.63 10.76 14.77
CA GLU A 103 11.20 10.71 16.14
C GLU A 103 10.11 10.41 17.18
N GLU A 104 8.86 10.63 16.81
CA GLU A 104 7.69 10.38 17.64
C GLU A 104 7.38 8.88 17.75
N PRO A 105 6.72 8.44 18.84
CA PRO A 105 6.21 7.08 18.95
C PRO A 105 5.30 6.74 17.77
N LEU A 106 5.54 5.59 17.13
CA LEU A 106 4.79 5.20 15.92
C LEU A 106 3.28 5.06 16.15
N ASP A 107 2.86 4.76 17.38
CA ASP A 107 1.44 4.67 17.76
C ASP A 107 0.75 6.06 17.78
N GLU A 108 1.51 7.15 17.86
CA GLU A 108 0.99 8.53 17.75
C GLU A 108 0.94 8.99 16.29
N VAL A 109 1.84 8.48 15.45
CA VAL A 109 1.93 8.82 14.02
C VAL A 109 0.96 8.01 13.18
N TYR A 110 0.69 6.76 13.55
CA TYR A 110 -0.08 5.81 12.75
C TYR A 110 -1.30 5.27 13.47
N ASP A 111 -2.46 5.39 12.83
CA ASP A 111 -3.64 4.60 13.21
C ASP A 111 -3.53 3.21 12.58
N TRP A 112 -3.02 2.26 13.34
CA TRP A 112 -2.89 0.85 12.91
C TRP A 112 -4.23 0.20 12.56
N GLN A 113 -5.35 0.74 13.06
CA GLN A 113 -6.68 0.22 12.76
C GLN A 113 -7.16 0.57 11.36
N ALA A 114 -6.47 1.47 10.66
CA ALA A 114 -6.71 1.83 9.27
C ALA A 114 -5.83 1.06 8.28
N ASP A 115 -4.84 0.28 8.74
CA ASP A 115 -4.03 -0.56 7.85
C ASP A 115 -4.76 -1.87 7.56
N ILE A 116 -5.12 -2.07 6.29
CA ILE A 116 -5.91 -3.21 5.84
C ILE A 116 -5.21 -4.56 6.03
N MET A 117 -3.88 -4.54 6.14
CA MET A 117 -3.04 -5.72 6.35
C MET A 117 -2.63 -5.90 7.82
N SER A 118 -3.02 -4.99 8.72
CA SER A 118 -2.71 -5.10 10.15
C SER A 118 -3.68 -6.03 10.88
N ASP A 119 -3.14 -6.78 11.83
CA ASP A 119 -3.89 -7.52 12.86
C ASP A 119 -4.80 -6.61 13.72
N LYS A 120 -4.51 -5.31 13.77
CA LYS A 120 -5.31 -4.30 14.48
C LYS A 120 -6.40 -3.66 13.62
N TRP A 121 -6.58 -4.05 12.35
CA TRP A 121 -7.61 -3.49 11.47
C TRP A 121 -9.00 -3.47 12.14
N ASP A 122 -9.71 -2.33 12.05
CA ASP A 122 -11.04 -2.18 12.63
C ASP A 122 -12.08 -1.75 11.57
N THR A 123 -12.84 -2.74 11.10
CA THR A 123 -13.97 -2.55 10.17
C THR A 123 -15.00 -1.54 10.68
N LYS A 124 -15.29 -1.49 11.99
CA LYS A 124 -16.28 -0.55 12.54
C LYS A 124 -15.77 0.88 12.45
N LYS A 125 -14.49 1.11 12.73
CA LYS A 125 -13.85 2.43 12.57
C LYS A 125 -13.79 2.87 11.12
N ALA A 126 -13.47 1.97 10.18
CA ALA A 126 -13.51 2.29 8.75
C ALA A 126 -14.92 2.73 8.30
N ILE A 127 -15.97 2.01 8.73
CA ILE A 127 -17.37 2.40 8.46
C ILE A 127 -17.70 3.76 9.07
N LYS A 128 -17.26 4.02 10.31
CA LYS A 128 -17.49 5.32 10.96
C LYS A 128 -16.82 6.46 10.19
N LYS A 129 -15.53 6.34 9.85
CA LYS A 129 -14.80 7.34 9.06
C LYS A 129 -15.47 7.63 7.72
N MET A 130 -15.94 6.59 7.01
CA MET A 130 -16.67 6.79 5.75
C MET A 130 -17.99 7.55 5.94
N LYS A 131 -18.71 7.32 7.05
CA LYS A 131 -19.96 8.04 7.35
C LYS A 131 -19.73 9.51 7.69
N ASP A 132 -18.56 9.83 8.25
CA ASP A 132 -18.20 11.20 8.65
C ASP A 132 -17.83 12.09 7.44
N ILE A 133 -17.75 11.53 6.22
CA ILE A 133 -17.44 12.27 4.99
C ILE A 133 -18.67 12.27 4.06
N PRO A 134 -19.42 13.39 4.01
CA PRO A 134 -20.52 13.55 3.06
C PRO A 134 -20.03 13.41 1.61
N ASP A 135 -20.85 12.78 0.77
CA ASP A 135 -20.59 12.59 -0.67
C ASP A 135 -19.30 11.83 -0.99
N LEU A 136 -18.78 11.03 -0.06
CA LEU A 136 -17.62 10.18 -0.29
C LEU A 136 -17.97 9.14 -1.36
N LEU A 137 -17.21 9.13 -2.46
CA LEU A 137 -17.37 8.15 -3.53
C LEU A 137 -16.64 6.84 -3.18
N ALA A 138 -17.17 5.70 -3.62
CA ALA A 138 -16.60 4.39 -3.30
C ALA A 138 -15.14 4.25 -3.75
N CYS A 139 -14.79 4.80 -4.92
CA CYS A 139 -13.41 4.80 -5.42
C CYS A 139 -12.47 5.67 -4.59
N ASP A 140 -12.95 6.82 -4.09
CA ASP A 140 -12.16 7.70 -3.23
C ASP A 140 -12.02 7.12 -1.82
N ALA A 141 -13.08 6.50 -1.28
CA ALA A 141 -13.05 5.81 0.01
C ALA A 141 -11.93 4.76 0.07
N LEU A 142 -11.91 3.83 -0.90
CA LEU A 142 -10.89 2.79 -0.99
C LEU A 142 -9.48 3.35 -1.18
N MET A 143 -9.33 4.53 -1.77
CA MET A 143 -8.03 5.15 -1.99
C MET A 143 -7.56 6.01 -0.81
N ASP A 144 -8.44 6.33 0.14
CA ASP A 144 -8.13 7.14 1.32
C ASP A 144 -7.26 6.34 2.30
N GLN A 145 -6.02 6.79 2.51
CA GLN A 145 -5.07 6.10 3.39
C GLN A 145 -5.38 6.27 4.89
N HIS A 146 -6.33 7.13 5.27
CA HIS A 146 -6.84 7.20 6.64
C HIS A 146 -7.99 6.21 6.89
N ILE A 147 -8.59 5.65 5.83
CA ILE A 147 -9.68 4.68 5.93
C ILE A 147 -9.19 3.27 5.56
N PHE A 148 -8.50 3.12 4.43
CA PHE A 148 -7.97 1.87 3.90
C PHE A 148 -6.48 2.04 3.54
N SER A 149 -5.64 2.28 4.55
CA SER A 149 -4.20 2.38 4.37
C SER A 149 -3.67 1.10 3.73
N GLY A 150 -2.89 1.27 2.65
CA GLY A 150 -2.34 0.15 1.87
C GLY A 150 -3.08 -0.11 0.56
N VAL A 151 -4.37 0.20 0.47
CA VAL A 151 -5.14 0.04 -0.78
C VAL A 151 -4.66 1.02 -1.83
N GLY A 152 -4.32 0.53 -3.02
CA GLY A 152 -4.01 1.35 -4.19
C GLY A 152 -4.94 1.07 -5.36
N ASN A 153 -4.53 1.53 -6.55
CA ASN A 153 -5.43 1.58 -7.71
C ASN A 153 -5.78 0.18 -8.24
N ILE A 154 -4.90 -0.81 -8.09
CA ILE A 154 -5.17 -2.19 -8.47
C ILE A 154 -6.24 -2.75 -7.54
N ILE A 155 -5.99 -2.73 -6.22
CA ILE A 155 -6.93 -3.26 -5.22
C ILE A 155 -8.28 -2.55 -5.34
N LYS A 156 -8.31 -1.21 -5.44
CA LYS A 156 -9.54 -0.44 -5.65
C LYS A 156 -10.39 -0.97 -6.80
N ASN A 157 -9.79 -1.17 -7.98
CA ASN A 157 -10.53 -1.62 -9.16
C ASN A 157 -11.06 -3.05 -9.02
N GLU A 158 -10.22 -3.95 -8.53
CA GLU A 158 -10.57 -5.37 -8.35
C GLU A 158 -11.66 -5.54 -7.30
N VAL A 159 -11.57 -4.81 -6.18
CA VAL A 159 -12.55 -4.82 -5.09
C VAL A 159 -13.90 -4.28 -5.56
N LEU A 160 -13.94 -3.13 -6.24
CA LEU A 160 -15.18 -2.56 -6.76
C LEU A 160 -15.85 -3.49 -7.78
N PHE A 161 -15.05 -4.16 -8.61
CA PHE A 161 -15.57 -5.15 -9.55
C PHE A 161 -16.12 -6.40 -8.84
N ARG A 162 -15.38 -6.95 -7.86
CA ARG A 162 -15.79 -8.13 -7.06
C ARG A 162 -17.06 -7.84 -6.26
N SER A 163 -17.12 -6.68 -5.63
CA SER A 163 -18.27 -6.21 -4.87
C SER A 163 -19.40 -5.61 -5.73
N ARG A 164 -19.30 -5.58 -7.06
CA ARG A 164 -20.37 -5.09 -7.95
C ARG A 164 -20.84 -3.66 -7.63
N ILE A 165 -19.91 -2.80 -7.20
CA ILE A 165 -20.17 -1.39 -6.87
C ILE A 165 -19.51 -0.51 -7.92
N HIS A 166 -20.25 0.45 -8.47
CA HIS A 166 -19.71 1.42 -9.41
C HIS A 166 -18.75 2.37 -8.68
N PRO A 167 -17.58 2.74 -9.26
CA PRO A 167 -16.59 3.59 -8.59
C PRO A 167 -17.15 4.92 -8.09
N GLU A 168 -18.04 5.55 -8.86
CA GLU A 168 -18.70 6.82 -8.50
C GLU A 168 -20.00 6.64 -7.70
N SER A 169 -20.22 5.50 -7.03
CA SER A 169 -21.35 5.36 -6.09
C SER A 169 -21.06 6.18 -4.84
N VAL A 170 -22.06 6.91 -4.34
CA VAL A 170 -21.92 7.64 -3.07
C VAL A 170 -22.04 6.64 -1.92
N VAL A 171 -21.02 6.54 -1.07
CA VAL A 171 -20.94 5.52 0.00
C VAL A 171 -22.17 5.55 0.91
N ALA A 172 -22.72 6.73 1.20
CA ALA A 172 -23.93 6.89 2.00
C ALA A 172 -25.19 6.31 1.33
N ALA A 173 -25.23 6.23 0.00
CA ALA A 173 -26.34 5.66 -0.77
C ALA A 173 -26.19 4.14 -0.99
N ILE A 174 -25.01 3.57 -0.75
CA ILE A 174 -24.77 2.13 -0.90
C ILE A 174 -25.46 1.36 0.23
N PRO A 175 -26.21 0.27 -0.07
CA PRO A 175 -26.81 -0.58 0.95
C PRO A 175 -25.77 -1.04 1.99
N PRO A 176 -26.06 -1.00 3.31
CA PRO A 176 -25.07 -1.33 4.33
C PRO A 176 -24.42 -2.72 4.18
N LYS A 177 -25.16 -3.69 3.64
CA LYS A 177 -24.63 -5.02 3.31
C LYS A 177 -23.54 -4.96 2.23
N LYS A 178 -23.73 -4.13 1.19
CA LYS A 178 -22.76 -3.93 0.11
C LYS A 178 -21.54 -3.15 0.58
N VAL A 179 -21.69 -2.18 1.50
CA VAL A 179 -20.53 -1.51 2.13
C VAL A 179 -19.68 -2.52 2.90
N LYS A 180 -20.30 -3.40 3.70
CA LYS A 180 -19.59 -4.47 4.41
C LYS A 180 -18.89 -5.42 3.43
N GLU A 181 -19.57 -5.83 2.36
CA GLU A 181 -18.98 -6.67 1.31
C GLU A 181 -17.78 -6.01 0.65
N MET A 182 -17.85 -4.71 0.31
CA MET A 182 -16.73 -3.95 -0.23
C MET A 182 -15.51 -3.99 0.70
N ILE A 183 -15.72 -3.81 2.01
CA ILE A 183 -14.65 -3.89 3.02
C ILE A 183 -14.08 -5.32 3.10
N THR A 184 -14.94 -6.33 3.17
CA THR A 184 -14.51 -7.74 3.20
C THR A 184 -13.68 -8.09 1.97
N GLU A 185 -14.13 -7.70 0.77
CA GLU A 185 -13.38 -7.91 -0.47
C GLU A 185 -12.06 -7.13 -0.49
N ALA A 186 -12.02 -5.93 0.08
CA ALA A 186 -10.77 -5.18 0.19
C ALA A 186 -9.73 -5.91 1.04
N ILE A 187 -10.13 -6.48 2.17
CA ILE A 187 -9.24 -7.27 3.03
C ILE A 187 -8.82 -8.55 2.31
N MET A 188 -9.79 -9.34 1.84
CA MET A 188 -9.53 -10.63 1.17
C MET A 188 -8.62 -10.46 -0.04
N TYR A 189 -8.93 -9.52 -0.94
CA TYR A 189 -8.13 -9.29 -2.13
C TYR A 189 -6.74 -8.76 -1.81
N SER A 190 -6.56 -8.02 -0.71
CA SER A 190 -5.22 -7.57 -0.30
C SER A 190 -4.31 -8.75 0.09
N PHE A 191 -4.84 -9.76 0.79
CA PHE A 191 -4.11 -11.00 1.09
C PHE A 191 -3.95 -11.91 -0.14
N GLU A 192 -4.96 -12.02 -1.01
CA GLU A 192 -4.80 -12.72 -2.29
C GLU A 192 -3.70 -12.08 -3.16
N PHE A 193 -3.68 -10.74 -3.22
CA PHE A 193 -2.64 -9.98 -3.91
C PHE A 193 -1.26 -10.29 -3.35
N LEU A 194 -1.12 -10.38 -2.01
CA LEU A 194 0.14 -10.69 -1.35
C LEU A 194 0.72 -12.00 -1.90
N GLU A 195 -0.07 -13.07 -1.84
CA GLU A 195 0.35 -14.42 -2.25
C GLU A 195 0.62 -14.47 -3.76
N GLN A 196 -0.30 -13.97 -4.59
CA GLN A 196 -0.11 -13.92 -6.04
C GLN A 196 1.12 -13.09 -6.45
N ARG A 197 1.50 -12.08 -5.66
CA ARG A 197 2.69 -11.29 -5.93
C ARG A 197 3.96 -12.01 -5.52
N LYS A 198 3.95 -12.78 -4.43
CA LYS A 198 5.07 -13.68 -4.04
C LYS A 198 5.32 -14.72 -5.14
N GLU A 199 4.26 -15.25 -5.72
CA GLU A 199 4.32 -16.22 -6.84
C GLU A 199 4.66 -15.61 -8.20
N GLY A 200 4.61 -14.27 -8.33
CA GLY A 200 4.78 -13.60 -9.62
C GLY A 200 3.60 -13.76 -10.59
N THR A 201 2.43 -14.19 -10.10
CA THR A 201 1.22 -14.49 -10.88
C THR A 201 0.19 -13.35 -10.87
N LEU A 202 0.32 -12.34 -10.01
CA LEU A 202 -0.65 -11.25 -9.79
C LEU A 202 -1.38 -10.72 -11.05
N LYS A 203 -0.64 -10.36 -12.12
CA LYS A 203 -1.25 -9.80 -13.34
C LYS A 203 -2.20 -10.78 -14.06
N LYS A 204 -1.96 -12.09 -13.91
CA LYS A 204 -2.79 -13.14 -14.50
C LYS A 204 -4.15 -13.22 -13.81
N HIS A 205 -4.21 -12.84 -12.53
CA HIS A 205 -5.42 -12.92 -11.71
C HIS A 205 -6.30 -11.66 -11.75
N TRP A 206 -5.85 -10.55 -12.34
CA TRP A 206 -6.69 -9.35 -12.51
C TRP A 206 -7.97 -9.70 -13.28
N GLN A 207 -9.12 -9.24 -12.78
CA GLN A 207 -10.42 -9.41 -13.40
C GLN A 207 -10.92 -8.14 -14.09
N ALA A 208 -10.54 -6.96 -13.58
CA ALA A 208 -10.98 -5.67 -14.08
C ALA A 208 -9.82 -4.75 -14.44
N TYR A 209 -8.80 -4.65 -13.59
CA TYR A 209 -7.70 -3.71 -13.76
C TYR A 209 -6.94 -3.98 -15.08
N HIS A 210 -6.89 -2.97 -15.96
CA HIS A 210 -6.27 -3.06 -17.29
C HIS A 210 -6.83 -4.21 -18.17
N LYS A 211 -8.03 -4.70 -17.90
CA LYS A 211 -8.74 -5.65 -18.78
C LYS A 211 -9.60 -4.89 -19.78
N LYS A 212 -9.74 -5.46 -20.99
CA LYS A 212 -10.54 -4.89 -22.06
C LYS A 212 -12.01 -5.29 -21.98
N GLU A 213 -12.29 -6.49 -21.47
CA GLU A 213 -13.62 -7.10 -21.47
C GLU A 213 -13.96 -7.64 -20.08
N CYS A 214 -15.22 -7.50 -19.68
CA CYS A 214 -15.76 -8.02 -18.45
C CYS A 214 -15.86 -9.56 -18.50
N PRO A 215 -15.23 -10.29 -17.56
CA PRO A 215 -15.26 -11.76 -17.56
C PRO A 215 -16.61 -12.38 -17.19
N ARG A 216 -17.61 -11.58 -16.78
CA ARG A 216 -18.96 -12.06 -16.41
C ARG A 216 -19.98 -11.90 -17.54
N ASN A 217 -19.90 -10.77 -18.25
CA ASN A 217 -20.92 -10.35 -19.22
C ASN A 217 -20.37 -10.21 -20.64
N HIS A 218 -19.06 -10.36 -20.83
CA HIS A 218 -18.38 -10.25 -22.14
C HIS A 218 -18.62 -8.93 -22.88
N VAL A 219 -18.80 -7.84 -22.11
CA VAL A 219 -18.88 -6.47 -22.63
C VAL A 219 -17.59 -5.70 -22.36
N PRO A 220 -17.26 -4.69 -23.18
CA PRO A 220 -16.08 -3.85 -22.93
C PRO A 220 -16.10 -3.19 -21.54
N PHE A 221 -14.96 -3.17 -20.88
CA PHE A 221 -14.78 -2.34 -19.68
C PHE A 221 -14.69 -0.87 -20.07
N ILE A 222 -15.30 0.00 -19.26
CA ILE A 222 -15.06 1.44 -19.34
C ILE A 222 -13.80 1.78 -18.57
N ASN A 223 -12.90 2.52 -19.22
CA ASN A 223 -11.72 3.10 -18.62
C ASN A 223 -11.89 4.62 -18.52
N LYS A 224 -12.08 5.14 -17.29
CA LYS A 224 -12.31 6.56 -17.02
C LYS A 224 -11.64 6.98 -15.73
N ASP A 225 -11.14 8.21 -15.68
CA ASP A 225 -10.74 8.82 -14.41
C ASP A 225 -11.97 9.19 -13.58
N THR A 226 -12.08 8.59 -12.40
CA THR A 226 -13.21 8.76 -11.48
C THR A 226 -12.73 9.32 -10.15
N GLY A 227 -13.68 9.81 -9.36
CA GLY A 227 -13.39 10.34 -8.03
C GLY A 227 -12.74 11.72 -8.06
N ARG A 228 -12.62 12.33 -6.89
CA ARG A 228 -11.94 13.62 -6.69
C ARG A 228 -10.45 13.51 -7.01
N SER A 229 -9.87 12.33 -6.72
CA SER A 229 -8.47 12.03 -6.99
C SER A 229 -8.15 11.76 -8.47
N ARG A 230 -9.16 11.74 -9.35
CA ARG A 230 -9.05 11.53 -10.81
C ARG A 230 -8.15 10.33 -11.15
N ARG A 231 -8.39 9.20 -10.46
CA ARG A 231 -7.66 7.95 -10.69
C ARG A 231 -8.43 7.06 -11.65
N ALA A 232 -7.71 6.47 -12.60
CA ALA A 232 -8.28 5.54 -13.57
C ALA A 232 -9.05 4.40 -12.90
N SER A 233 -10.29 4.22 -13.32
CA SER A 233 -11.16 3.12 -12.95
C SER A 233 -11.54 2.29 -14.18
N PHE A 234 -11.55 0.98 -14.01
CA PHE A 234 -11.94 -0.03 -14.98
C PHE A 234 -13.21 -0.68 -14.46
N TYR A 235 -14.36 -0.39 -15.05
CA TYR A 235 -15.65 -0.84 -14.53
C TYR A 235 -16.61 -1.25 -15.63
N CYS A 236 -17.50 -2.19 -15.29
CA CYS A 236 -18.50 -2.74 -16.20
C CYS A 236 -19.88 -2.21 -15.78
N GLU A 237 -20.52 -1.43 -16.65
CA GLU A 237 -21.82 -0.78 -16.38
C GLU A 237 -22.97 -1.77 -16.15
N LEU A 238 -22.86 -2.98 -16.69
CA LEU A 238 -23.86 -4.03 -16.49
C LEU A 238 -23.66 -4.80 -15.17
N CYS A 239 -22.42 -4.86 -14.66
CA CYS A 239 -22.07 -5.61 -13.46
C CYS A 239 -22.12 -4.76 -12.19
N GLN A 240 -21.78 -3.47 -12.30
CA GLN A 240 -21.51 -2.60 -11.17
C GLN A 240 -22.60 -1.54 -11.05
N VAL A 241 -23.34 -1.60 -9.95
CA VAL A 241 -24.48 -0.69 -9.69
C VAL A 241 -23.96 0.65 -9.17
N LYS A 242 -24.48 1.75 -9.73
CA LYS A 242 -24.25 3.12 -9.23
C LYS A 242 -25.40 3.51 -8.29
N TYR A 243 -25.06 3.69 -7.02
CA TYR A 243 -25.96 4.13 -5.96
C TYR A 243 -25.84 5.63 -5.73
#